data_AF-A0A226N364-F1
#
_entry.id   AF-A0A226N364-F1
#
_cell.length_a   1.000
_cell.length_b   1.000
_cell.length_c   1.000
_cell.angle_alpha   90.00
_cell.angle_beta   90.00
_cell.angle_gamma   90.00
#
_symmetry.space_group_name_H-M   'P 1'
#
loop_
_entity.id
_entity.type
_entity.pdbx_description
1 polymer ?
#
loop_
_entity_poly.entity_id
_entity_poly.type
_entity_poly.pdbx_seq_one_letter_code
_entity_poly.pdbx_strand_id
1 'polypeptide(L)'
;MPKSKKRGSNHQRGAGGQPRNVQPFSDEDASIETMSHCSGFSDPASFTEDGPEVDEEATQEDLEYKLKGFIDLTLDKSAKTRQAALESLKSAFSSKILYEFIMERRMTLTDSIERCIKKGKSEELCAAAGLACLLCVQMGSGIESEEIFKTLGPVLKKIVSDGTASVQARQACATCLGICCFIVTDDITDFFYEDMELLTEKLRALATDGNKHRAKVDKRKQRSVFRDVLRAVEERDFPTETVKFGPERMYIDCWVKKQTYDTFKEILGSGMQYHLQSNDFLRNVFELGPPVMLDAATLKTMKISRFERHLYNSAAFKARTKARSKCRDKRADVGEFF
;
A
#
# COMPACT_ATOMS: atom_id res chain seq x y z
N MET A 1 56.40 31.27 -37.80
CA MET A 1 57.34 30.24 -38.32
C MET A 1 58.36 29.90 -37.24
N PRO A 2 59.01 28.72 -37.29
CA PRO A 2 58.62 27.40 -37.80
C PRO A 2 58.44 26.44 -36.57
N LYS A 3 58.52 25.10 -36.52
CA LYS A 3 58.66 23.92 -37.42
C LYS A 3 57.57 22.91 -36.91
N SER A 4 56.75 22.18 -37.69
CA SER A 4 57.03 21.00 -38.54
C SER A 4 57.92 19.93 -37.87
N LYS A 5 57.72 18.60 -37.97
CA LYS A 5 56.81 17.72 -38.77
C LYS A 5 56.88 16.32 -38.08
N LYS A 6 55.92 15.40 -38.20
CA LYS A 6 55.83 14.37 -39.28
C LYS A 6 54.56 13.51 -39.13
N ARG A 7 54.17 12.80 -40.20
CA ARG A 7 53.08 11.80 -40.24
C ARG A 7 53.58 10.41 -39.79
N GLY A 8 52.63 9.57 -39.39
CA GLY A 8 52.80 8.12 -39.23
C GLY A 8 51.51 7.35 -39.55
N SER A 9 51.08 7.36 -40.81
CA SER A 9 49.95 6.54 -41.27
C SER A 9 50.46 5.24 -41.89
N ASN A 10 49.98 4.09 -41.42
CA ASN A 10 50.10 2.84 -42.16
C ASN A 10 48.71 2.24 -42.37
N HIS A 11 48.45 1.73 -43.57
CA HIS A 11 47.14 1.26 -44.00
C HIS A 11 47.37 0.03 -44.89
N GLN A 12 47.14 -1.16 -44.35
CA GLN A 12 47.26 -2.42 -45.09
C GLN A 12 45.91 -3.09 -45.16
N ARG A 13 45.52 -3.49 -46.38
CA ARG A 13 44.24 -4.16 -46.70
C ARG A 13 44.51 -5.64 -47.00
N GLY A 14 43.55 -6.49 -46.65
CA GLY A 14 43.49 -7.90 -47.05
C GLY A 14 43.14 -8.80 -45.86
N ALA A 15 42.29 -9.83 -46.00
CA ALA A 15 41.35 -10.13 -47.09
C ALA A 15 40.12 -10.86 -46.52
N GLY A 16 39.10 -11.13 -47.34
CA GLY A 16 37.77 -11.53 -46.86
C GLY A 16 37.68 -12.88 -46.12
N GLY A 17 36.75 -12.94 -45.17
CA GLY A 17 36.24 -14.16 -44.53
C GLY A 17 34.72 -14.07 -44.39
N GLN A 18 34.02 -15.20 -44.45
CA GLN A 18 32.55 -15.25 -44.52
C GLN A 18 31.84 -14.84 -43.22
N PRO A 19 30.57 -14.37 -43.29
CA PRO A 19 29.81 -13.96 -42.11
C PRO A 19 29.55 -15.16 -41.19
N ARG A 20 30.07 -15.10 -39.96
CA ARG A 20 29.76 -16.08 -38.92
C ARG A 20 28.31 -15.90 -38.47
N ASN A 21 27.54 -16.99 -38.41
CA ASN A 21 26.12 -16.95 -38.10
C ASN A 21 25.87 -16.31 -36.71
N VAL A 22 25.19 -15.17 -36.67
CA VAL A 22 24.88 -14.47 -35.42
C VAL A 22 23.64 -15.13 -34.81
N GLN A 23 23.87 -16.08 -33.90
CA GLN A 23 22.81 -16.54 -33.00
C GLN A 23 22.23 -15.33 -32.24
N PRO A 24 20.90 -15.23 -32.08
CA PRO A 24 20.32 -14.23 -31.20
C PRO A 24 20.91 -14.40 -29.79
N PHE A 25 21.47 -13.34 -29.24
CA PHE A 25 21.83 -13.31 -27.82
C PHE A 25 20.53 -13.46 -27.02
N SER A 26 20.39 -14.58 -26.31
CA SER A 26 19.29 -14.75 -25.37
C SER A 26 19.52 -13.79 -24.20
N ASP A 27 18.69 -12.76 -24.08
CA ASP A 27 18.78 -11.72 -23.03
C ASP A 27 18.23 -12.22 -21.67
N GLU A 28 18.38 -13.54 -21.43
CA GLU A 28 18.10 -14.33 -20.22
C GLU A 28 19.06 -13.99 -19.05
N ASP A 29 19.51 -12.74 -18.98
CA ASP A 29 20.21 -12.17 -17.82
C ASP A 29 19.55 -10.86 -17.37
N ALA A 30 18.21 -10.85 -17.42
CA ALA A 30 17.40 -10.00 -16.57
C ALA A 30 17.64 -10.39 -15.10
N SER A 31 18.76 -9.91 -14.54
CA SER A 31 19.18 -10.17 -13.17
C SER A 31 18.08 -9.76 -12.19
N ILE A 32 17.30 -10.73 -11.74
CA ILE A 32 16.30 -10.56 -10.69
C ILE A 32 17.03 -10.32 -9.36
N GLU A 33 17.43 -9.06 -9.16
CA GLU A 33 17.60 -8.47 -7.84
C GLU A 33 16.23 -8.38 -7.18
N THR A 34 15.69 -9.54 -6.81
CA THR A 34 14.61 -9.67 -5.83
C THR A 34 15.19 -9.23 -4.49
N MET A 35 15.34 -7.92 -4.32
CA MET A 35 15.57 -7.29 -3.04
C MET A 35 14.33 -7.56 -2.20
N SER A 36 14.38 -8.70 -1.51
CA SER A 36 13.51 -8.99 -0.38
C SER A 36 13.82 -7.93 0.67
N HIS A 37 13.08 -6.81 0.56
CA HIS A 37 12.99 -5.81 1.59
C HIS A 37 12.24 -6.43 2.76
N CYS A 38 12.94 -7.30 3.50
CA CYS A 38 12.66 -7.52 4.90
C CYS A 38 12.67 -6.13 5.55
N SER A 39 11.48 -5.59 5.80
CA SER A 39 11.30 -4.40 6.62
C SER A 39 12.10 -4.62 7.89
N GLY A 40 12.97 -3.65 8.20
CA GLY A 40 13.93 -3.79 9.29
C GLY A 40 13.22 -4.17 10.58
N PHE A 41 13.88 -4.97 11.42
CA PHE A 41 13.41 -5.20 12.79
C PHE A 41 13.43 -3.87 13.55
N SER A 42 12.32 -3.14 13.49
CA SER A 42 11.93 -2.22 14.54
C SER A 42 11.61 -3.10 15.75
N ASP A 43 12.63 -3.37 16.58
CA ASP A 43 12.39 -3.93 17.90
C ASP A 43 11.44 -2.96 18.63
N PRO A 44 10.24 -3.41 19.07
CA PRO A 44 9.47 -2.60 19.99
C PRO A 44 10.30 -2.44 21.26
N ALA A 45 10.49 -1.20 21.71
CA ALA A 45 11.26 -0.91 22.91
C ALA A 45 10.76 -1.78 24.07
N SER A 46 11.70 -2.26 24.91
CA SER A 46 11.37 -3.14 26.02
C SER A 46 10.38 -2.46 26.97
N PHE A 47 9.13 -2.89 26.92
CA PHE A 47 8.05 -2.38 27.76
C PHE A 47 8.34 -2.76 29.22
N THR A 48 8.94 -1.82 29.95
CA THR A 48 9.14 -1.90 31.40
C THR A 48 7.87 -1.43 32.08
N GLU A 49 6.97 -2.39 32.26
CA GLU A 49 5.69 -2.24 32.94
C GLU A 49 5.90 -2.20 34.46
N ASP A 50 6.17 -1.00 34.97
CA ASP A 50 6.21 -0.65 36.40
C ASP A 50 5.72 0.81 36.58
N GLY A 51 4.58 1.09 35.94
CA GLY A 51 3.83 2.33 36.08
C GLY A 51 2.56 2.10 36.91
N PRO A 52 2.01 3.13 37.57
CA PRO A 52 0.79 2.98 38.35
C PRO A 52 -0.38 2.56 37.45
N GLU A 53 -1.28 1.74 37.99
CA GLU A 53 -2.55 1.40 37.34
C GLU A 53 -3.31 2.69 37.02
N VAL A 54 -3.49 2.96 35.73
CA VAL A 54 -4.27 4.09 35.25
C VAL A 54 -5.72 3.63 35.10
N ASP A 55 -6.66 4.37 35.68
CA ASP A 55 -8.08 4.13 35.56
C ASP A 55 -8.53 4.23 34.09
N GLU A 56 -8.62 3.08 33.42
CA GLU A 56 -8.90 3.02 31.98
C GLU A 56 -10.26 3.62 31.63
N GLU A 57 -11.27 3.41 32.50
CA GLU A 57 -12.64 3.90 32.34
C GLU A 57 -12.67 5.43 32.40
N ALA A 58 -12.01 6.03 33.41
CA ALA A 58 -11.85 7.48 33.47
C ALA A 58 -11.09 8.06 32.26
N THR A 59 -10.05 7.38 31.74
CA THR A 59 -9.38 7.84 30.51
C THR A 59 -10.23 7.73 29.24
N GLN A 60 -11.24 6.85 29.23
CA GLN A 60 -12.19 6.74 28.13
C GLN A 60 -13.26 7.83 28.18
N GLU A 61 -13.87 8.09 29.34
CA GLU A 61 -14.79 9.23 29.49
C GLU A 61 -14.12 10.56 29.12
N ASP A 62 -12.90 10.76 29.63
CA ASP A 62 -12.11 11.96 29.41
C ASP A 62 -11.63 12.08 27.95
N LEU A 63 -11.51 10.98 27.20
CA LEU A 63 -11.36 11.01 25.73
C LEU A 63 -12.67 11.42 25.05
N GLU A 64 -13.78 10.76 25.38
CA GLU A 64 -15.07 11.03 24.74
C GLU A 64 -15.53 12.48 24.93
N TYR A 65 -15.30 13.06 26.11
CA TYR A 65 -15.59 14.46 26.38
C TYR A 65 -14.85 15.40 25.40
N LYS A 66 -13.57 15.11 25.12
CA LYS A 66 -12.77 15.85 24.14
C LYS A 66 -13.29 15.64 22.72
N LEU A 67 -13.71 14.41 22.36
CA LEU A 67 -14.33 14.12 21.07
C LEU A 67 -15.69 14.83 20.88
N LYS A 68 -16.53 14.87 21.92
CA LYS A 68 -17.79 15.65 21.96
C LYS A 68 -17.50 17.14 21.67
N GLY A 69 -16.51 17.72 22.36
CA GLY A 69 -16.05 19.09 22.09
C GLY A 69 -15.51 19.31 20.66
N PHE A 70 -14.80 18.35 20.06
CA PHE A 70 -14.38 18.46 18.66
C PHE A 70 -15.58 18.39 17.69
N ILE A 71 -16.62 17.58 17.96
CA ILE A 71 -17.84 17.57 17.14
C ILE A 71 -18.49 18.96 17.13
N ASP A 72 -18.64 19.61 18.29
CA ASP A 72 -19.19 20.98 18.37
C ASP A 72 -18.35 21.99 17.59
N LEU A 73 -17.00 21.88 17.66
CA LEU A 73 -16.09 22.75 16.92
C LEU A 73 -16.11 22.56 15.40
N THR A 74 -16.68 21.46 14.87
CA THR A 74 -16.99 21.35 13.42
C THR A 74 -18.08 22.32 12.96
N LEU A 75 -18.79 22.98 13.89
CA LEU A 75 -19.83 23.96 13.60
C LEU A 75 -19.35 25.41 13.78
N ASP A 76 -18.09 25.63 14.18
CA ASP A 76 -17.55 26.97 14.47
C ASP A 76 -17.51 27.89 13.24
N LYS A 77 -17.56 29.20 13.49
CA LYS A 77 -17.50 30.25 12.48
C LYS A 77 -16.17 30.26 11.72
N SER A 78 -15.05 29.95 12.38
CA SER A 78 -13.73 29.93 11.76
C SER A 78 -13.46 28.60 11.04
N ALA A 79 -13.16 28.69 9.74
CA ALA A 79 -12.80 27.52 8.91
C ALA A 79 -11.58 26.77 9.47
N LYS A 80 -10.60 27.49 10.02
CA LYS A 80 -9.40 26.89 10.62
C LYS A 80 -9.74 26.11 11.91
N THR A 81 -10.76 26.54 12.65
CA THR A 81 -11.26 25.82 13.84
C THR A 81 -11.92 24.51 13.42
N ARG A 82 -12.84 24.57 12.43
CA ARG A 82 -13.51 23.37 11.88
C ARG A 82 -12.50 22.38 11.32
N GLN A 83 -11.53 22.84 10.54
CA GLN A 83 -10.43 22.01 10.02
C GLN A 83 -9.64 21.32 11.13
N ALA A 84 -9.23 22.05 12.18
CA ALA A 84 -8.48 21.47 13.30
C ALA A 84 -9.30 20.44 14.08
N ALA A 85 -10.61 20.67 14.23
CA ALA A 85 -11.53 19.72 14.85
C ALA A 85 -11.70 18.43 14.01
N LEU A 86 -11.88 18.56 12.69
CA LEU A 86 -11.98 17.42 11.76
C LEU A 86 -10.69 16.58 11.76
N GLU A 87 -9.51 17.20 11.76
CA GLU A 87 -8.23 16.47 11.85
C GLU A 87 -8.01 15.82 13.23
N SER A 88 -8.51 16.43 14.30
CA SER A 88 -8.50 15.83 15.65
C SER A 88 -9.40 14.59 15.73
N LEU A 89 -10.61 14.67 15.15
CA LEU A 89 -11.52 13.54 15.02
C LEU A 89 -10.94 12.43 14.14
N LYS A 90 -10.30 12.77 13.00
CA LYS A 90 -9.59 11.80 12.17
C LYS A 90 -8.51 11.07 12.97
N SER A 91 -7.64 11.80 13.66
CA SER A 91 -6.53 11.22 14.44
C SER A 91 -7.02 10.21 15.50
N ALA A 92 -8.13 10.51 16.16
CA ALA A 92 -8.79 9.58 17.07
C ALA A 92 -9.39 8.37 16.34
N PHE A 93 -10.20 8.58 15.31
CA PHE A 93 -10.90 7.53 14.59
C PHE A 93 -9.96 6.64 13.73
N SER A 94 -8.73 7.10 13.45
CA SER A 94 -7.68 6.28 12.82
C SER A 94 -6.87 5.45 13.79
N SER A 95 -6.88 5.77 15.09
CA SER A 95 -6.00 5.17 16.12
C SER A 95 -6.74 4.35 17.18
N LYS A 96 -8.05 4.59 17.38
CA LYS A 96 -8.90 3.87 18.33
C LYS A 96 -10.19 3.42 17.65
N ILE A 97 -10.68 2.24 18.03
CA ILE A 97 -12.03 1.76 17.68
C ILE A 97 -12.99 2.37 18.71
N LEU A 98 -14.02 3.05 18.24
CA LEU A 98 -14.90 3.94 19.01
C LEU A 98 -16.37 3.69 18.63
N TYR A 99 -16.73 2.42 18.40
CA TYR A 99 -17.99 2.01 17.78
C TYR A 99 -19.22 2.64 18.45
N GLU A 100 -19.41 2.45 19.77
CA GLU A 100 -20.56 2.99 20.51
C GLU A 100 -20.61 4.53 20.43
N PHE A 101 -19.48 5.20 20.71
CA PHE A 101 -19.38 6.66 20.65
C PHE A 101 -19.80 7.24 19.29
N ILE A 102 -19.41 6.55 18.20
CA ILE A 102 -19.74 6.92 16.83
C ILE A 102 -21.20 6.58 16.51
N MET A 103 -21.67 5.40 16.89
CA MET A 103 -23.02 4.90 16.61
C MET A 103 -24.10 5.82 17.22
N GLU A 104 -23.91 6.25 18.49
CA GLU A 104 -24.75 7.26 19.14
C GLU A 104 -24.80 8.61 18.40
N ARG A 105 -23.75 8.93 17.62
CA ARG A 105 -23.51 10.28 17.05
C ARG A 105 -23.47 10.30 15.53
N ARG A 106 -23.76 9.18 14.86
CA ARG A 106 -23.56 8.99 13.41
C ARG A 106 -24.26 10.05 12.57
N MET A 107 -25.47 10.46 12.96
CA MET A 107 -26.24 11.50 12.27
C MET A 107 -25.55 12.87 12.38
N THR A 108 -25.22 13.32 13.60
CA THR A 108 -24.53 14.59 13.86
C THR A 108 -23.15 14.65 13.20
N LEU A 109 -22.40 13.54 13.22
CA LEU A 109 -21.14 13.40 12.51
C LEU A 109 -21.34 13.54 11.00
N THR A 110 -22.31 12.83 10.42
CA THR A 110 -22.61 12.86 8.98
C THR A 110 -23.06 14.24 8.52
N ASP A 111 -23.98 14.91 9.23
CA ASP A 111 -24.43 16.28 8.92
C ASP A 111 -23.29 17.30 8.97
N SER A 112 -22.36 17.12 9.91
CA SER A 112 -21.21 18.00 10.09
C SER A 112 -20.16 17.80 8.99
N ILE A 113 -19.87 16.54 8.65
CA ILE A 113 -19.05 16.13 7.51
C ILE A 113 -19.64 16.65 6.20
N GLU A 114 -20.93 16.39 5.95
CA GLU A 114 -21.62 16.79 4.72
C GLU A 114 -21.60 18.31 4.54
N ARG A 115 -21.80 19.07 5.62
CA ARG A 115 -21.67 20.53 5.65
C ARG A 115 -20.27 21.00 5.30
N CYS A 116 -19.23 20.39 5.87
CA CYS A 116 -17.84 20.74 5.61
C CYS A 116 -17.39 20.35 4.18
N ILE A 117 -17.93 19.26 3.62
CA ILE A 117 -17.73 18.88 2.21
C ILE A 117 -18.47 19.86 1.28
N LYS A 118 -19.72 20.26 1.61
CA LYS A 118 -20.53 21.21 0.81
C LYS A 118 -20.05 22.66 0.83
N LYS A 119 -19.44 23.12 1.94
CA LYS A 119 -19.16 24.55 2.19
C LYS A 119 -17.70 24.86 2.54
N GLY A 120 -16.95 23.88 3.02
CA GLY A 120 -15.52 24.03 3.33
C GLY A 120 -14.68 24.21 2.07
N LYS A 121 -13.43 24.63 2.25
CA LYS A 121 -12.48 24.87 1.15
C LYS A 121 -11.11 24.34 1.51
N SER A 122 -10.34 23.95 0.50
CA SER A 122 -8.98 23.41 0.67
C SER A 122 -8.98 22.25 1.69
N GLU A 123 -8.09 22.31 2.68
CA GLU A 123 -7.88 21.31 3.72
C GLU A 123 -9.13 20.97 4.55
N GLU A 124 -10.07 21.90 4.78
CA GLU A 124 -11.32 21.62 5.53
C GLU A 124 -12.17 20.53 4.85
N LEU A 125 -12.28 20.59 3.51
CA LEU A 125 -13.02 19.63 2.71
C LEU A 125 -12.29 18.27 2.68
N CYS A 126 -10.97 18.29 2.52
CA CYS A 126 -10.15 17.08 2.55
C CYS A 126 -10.18 16.38 3.91
N ALA A 127 -10.20 17.14 5.01
CA ALA A 127 -10.36 16.63 6.37
C ALA A 127 -11.75 16.00 6.55
N ALA A 128 -12.82 16.64 6.08
CA ALA A 128 -14.17 16.09 6.16
C ALA A 128 -14.33 14.80 5.34
N ALA A 129 -13.78 14.74 4.12
CA ALA A 129 -13.78 13.53 3.30
C ALA A 129 -12.93 12.40 3.93
N GLY A 130 -11.78 12.71 4.54
CA GLY A 130 -10.99 11.72 5.28
C GLY A 130 -11.69 11.20 6.55
N LEU A 131 -12.44 12.06 7.25
CA LEU A 131 -13.25 11.66 8.40
C LEU A 131 -14.43 10.76 7.98
N ALA A 132 -15.04 11.02 6.81
CA ALA A 132 -16.07 10.16 6.25
C ALA A 132 -15.57 8.73 5.96
N CYS A 133 -14.35 8.58 5.44
CA CYS A 133 -13.74 7.25 5.27
C CYS A 133 -13.64 6.51 6.60
N LEU A 134 -13.12 7.17 7.64
CA LEU A 134 -12.94 6.58 8.95
C LEU A 134 -14.27 6.24 9.63
N LEU A 135 -15.28 7.11 9.49
CA LEU A 135 -16.64 6.88 9.95
C LEU A 135 -17.22 5.59 9.37
N CYS A 136 -17.19 5.40 8.04
CA CYS A 136 -17.67 4.16 7.42
C CYS A 136 -16.82 2.94 7.82
N VAL A 137 -15.49 3.06 7.97
CA VAL A 137 -14.61 1.95 8.39
C VAL A 137 -14.86 1.53 9.86
N GLN A 138 -15.35 2.43 10.70
CA GLN A 138 -15.74 2.11 12.08
C GLN A 138 -17.12 1.46 12.18
N MET A 139 -18.06 1.83 11.31
CA MET A 139 -19.41 1.23 11.25
C MET A 139 -19.42 -0.10 10.48
N GLY A 140 -18.52 -0.28 9.51
CA GLY A 140 -18.44 -1.49 8.68
C GLY A 140 -19.59 -1.60 7.66
N SER A 141 -19.77 -2.79 7.11
CA SER A 141 -20.88 -3.12 6.21
C SER A 141 -22.19 -3.23 6.98
N GLY A 142 -23.16 -2.37 6.67
CA GLY A 142 -24.45 -2.31 7.37
C GLY A 142 -25.32 -1.11 6.98
N ILE A 143 -26.54 -1.08 7.51
CA ILE A 143 -27.56 -0.05 7.23
C ILE A 143 -27.04 1.34 7.62
N GLU A 144 -26.25 1.43 8.68
CA GLU A 144 -25.60 2.64 9.19
C GLU A 144 -24.68 3.26 8.12
N SER A 145 -23.83 2.45 7.49
CA SER A 145 -22.97 2.90 6.39
C SER A 145 -23.76 3.22 5.13
N GLU A 146 -24.87 2.52 4.86
CA GLU A 146 -25.78 2.93 3.80
C GLU A 146 -26.40 4.32 4.08
N GLU A 147 -26.86 4.62 5.30
CA GLU A 147 -27.42 5.92 5.69
C GLU A 147 -26.40 7.05 5.50
N ILE A 148 -25.15 6.81 5.95
CA ILE A 148 -24.03 7.71 5.72
C ILE A 148 -23.80 7.91 4.21
N PHE A 149 -23.78 6.84 3.41
CA PHE A 149 -23.53 6.93 1.98
C PHE A 149 -24.66 7.57 1.17
N LYS A 150 -25.93 7.32 1.53
CA LYS A 150 -27.12 7.98 0.96
C LYS A 150 -27.03 9.51 1.13
N THR A 151 -26.41 9.96 2.22
CA THR A 151 -26.20 11.39 2.54
C THR A 151 -24.95 11.97 1.85
N LEU A 152 -23.78 11.34 2.01
CA LEU A 152 -22.50 11.87 1.52
C LEU A 152 -22.26 11.61 0.02
N GLY A 153 -22.68 10.44 -0.48
CA GLY A 153 -22.44 9.97 -1.85
C GLY A 153 -22.81 10.96 -2.97
N PRO A 154 -23.99 11.61 -2.93
CA PRO A 154 -24.37 12.63 -3.92
C PRO A 154 -23.42 13.84 -3.94
N VAL A 155 -22.93 14.25 -2.76
CA VAL A 155 -22.02 15.41 -2.62
C VAL A 155 -20.61 15.06 -3.10
N LEU A 156 -20.12 13.88 -2.72
CA LEU A 156 -18.83 13.34 -3.18
C LEU A 156 -18.81 13.22 -4.71
N LYS A 157 -19.82 12.58 -5.30
CA LYS A 157 -19.99 12.46 -6.77
C LYS A 157 -20.01 13.82 -7.46
N LYS A 158 -20.69 14.82 -6.89
CA LYS A 158 -20.71 16.19 -7.44
C LYS A 158 -19.31 16.81 -7.47
N ILE A 159 -18.53 16.70 -6.39
CA ILE A 159 -17.19 17.30 -6.30
C ILE A 159 -16.21 16.60 -7.22
N VAL A 160 -16.23 15.26 -7.29
CA VAL A 160 -15.38 14.47 -8.20
C VAL A 160 -15.60 14.88 -9.67
N SER A 161 -16.84 15.18 -10.05
CA SER A 161 -17.20 15.66 -11.39
C SER A 161 -17.00 17.16 -11.62
N ASP A 162 -16.68 17.95 -10.59
CA ASP A 162 -16.53 19.41 -10.70
C ASP A 162 -15.14 19.77 -11.22
N GLY A 163 -15.05 20.14 -12.51
CA GLY A 163 -13.82 20.60 -13.14
C GLY A 163 -13.18 21.84 -12.48
N THR A 164 -13.96 22.66 -11.78
CA THR A 164 -13.51 23.88 -11.10
C THR A 164 -13.00 23.64 -9.67
N ALA A 165 -13.32 22.49 -9.07
CA ALA A 165 -12.78 22.09 -7.77
C ALA A 165 -11.26 21.86 -7.84
N SER A 166 -10.57 21.94 -6.69
CA SER A 166 -9.12 21.65 -6.63
C SER A 166 -8.85 20.16 -6.86
N VAL A 167 -7.67 19.84 -7.38
CA VAL A 167 -7.25 18.45 -7.61
C VAL A 167 -7.27 17.65 -6.30
N GLN A 168 -6.86 18.28 -5.19
CA GLN A 168 -6.83 17.70 -3.85
C GLN A 168 -8.26 17.40 -3.35
N ALA A 169 -9.21 18.32 -3.55
CA ALA A 169 -10.61 18.08 -3.18
C ALA A 169 -11.23 16.95 -3.99
N ARG A 170 -10.99 16.91 -5.31
CA ARG A 170 -11.43 15.81 -6.18
C ARG A 170 -10.81 14.47 -5.75
N GLN A 171 -9.52 14.44 -5.45
CA GLN A 171 -8.83 13.23 -4.99
C GLN A 171 -9.42 12.73 -3.66
N ALA A 172 -9.54 13.60 -2.65
CA ALA A 172 -10.09 13.23 -1.34
C ALA A 172 -11.54 12.72 -1.46
N CYS A 173 -12.38 13.39 -2.27
CA CYS A 173 -13.75 12.94 -2.51
C CYS A 173 -13.83 11.66 -3.36
N ALA A 174 -12.87 11.40 -4.27
CA ALA A 174 -12.82 10.17 -5.05
C ALA A 174 -12.41 8.96 -4.19
N THR A 175 -11.37 9.11 -3.36
CA THR A 175 -10.97 8.08 -2.39
C THR A 175 -12.11 7.77 -1.42
N CYS A 176 -12.75 8.80 -0.86
CA CYS A 176 -13.91 8.64 0.02
C CYS A 176 -15.09 7.96 -0.68
N LEU A 177 -15.46 8.39 -1.89
CA LEU A 177 -16.51 7.76 -2.69
C LEU A 177 -16.22 6.26 -2.95
N GLY A 178 -15.00 5.93 -3.35
CA GLY A 178 -14.58 4.54 -3.59
C GLY A 178 -14.67 3.66 -2.35
N ILE A 179 -14.30 4.19 -1.18
CA ILE A 179 -14.34 3.46 0.10
C ILE A 179 -15.77 3.30 0.61
N CYS A 180 -16.59 4.35 0.57
CA CYS A 180 -17.99 4.21 0.93
C CYS A 180 -18.69 3.20 0.01
N CYS A 181 -18.42 3.22 -1.31
CA CYS A 181 -18.89 2.19 -2.23
C CYS A 181 -18.40 0.78 -1.84
N PHE A 182 -17.10 0.60 -1.52
CA PHE A 182 -16.54 -0.69 -1.09
C PHE A 182 -17.18 -1.22 0.21
N ILE A 183 -17.67 -0.35 1.09
CA ILE A 183 -18.25 -0.72 2.39
C ILE A 183 -19.76 -1.03 2.28
N VAL A 184 -20.48 -0.42 1.35
CA VAL A 184 -21.96 -0.54 1.21
C VAL A 184 -22.41 -1.40 0.01
N THR A 185 -21.48 -2.06 -0.68
CA THR A 185 -21.82 -2.94 -1.81
C THR A 185 -21.54 -4.38 -1.41
N ASP A 186 -22.60 -5.17 -1.23
CA ASP A 186 -22.50 -6.58 -0.83
C ASP A 186 -21.87 -7.46 -1.93
N ASP A 187 -22.19 -7.19 -3.20
CA ASP A 187 -21.66 -7.90 -4.36
C ASP A 187 -20.57 -7.10 -5.09
N ILE A 188 -19.32 -7.59 -5.05
CA ILE A 188 -18.30 -7.15 -6.01
C ILE A 188 -18.69 -7.74 -7.38
N THR A 189 -19.27 -6.93 -8.25
CA THR A 189 -19.53 -7.34 -9.64
C THR A 189 -18.21 -7.54 -10.39
N ASP A 190 -17.96 -8.77 -10.84
CA ASP A 190 -16.76 -9.12 -11.60
C ASP A 190 -16.65 -8.27 -12.87
N PHE A 191 -15.73 -7.30 -12.86
CA PHE A 191 -15.47 -6.43 -14.00
C PHE A 191 -14.61 -7.15 -15.04
N PHE A 192 -15.27 -7.82 -15.99
CA PHE A 192 -14.62 -8.36 -17.18
C PHE A 192 -14.36 -7.22 -18.18
N TYR A 193 -13.08 -6.88 -18.38
CA TYR A 193 -12.68 -6.00 -19.47
C TYR A 193 -12.72 -6.77 -20.79
N GLU A 194 -13.53 -6.33 -21.75
CA GLU A 194 -13.76 -7.06 -23.01
C GLU A 194 -12.51 -7.07 -23.91
N ASP A 195 -11.81 -5.94 -24.00
CA ASP A 195 -10.64 -5.71 -24.88
C ASP A 195 -9.30 -6.22 -24.31
N MET A 196 -9.30 -7.29 -23.49
CA MET A 196 -8.08 -7.78 -22.81
C MET A 196 -6.94 -8.14 -23.77
N GLU A 197 -7.22 -8.68 -24.96
CA GLU A 197 -6.20 -8.95 -25.99
C GLU A 197 -5.52 -7.66 -26.47
N LEU A 198 -6.31 -6.63 -26.75
CA LEU A 198 -5.84 -5.33 -27.24
C LEU A 198 -5.06 -4.54 -26.17
N LEU A 199 -5.45 -4.66 -24.89
CA LEU A 199 -4.63 -4.17 -23.77
C LEU A 199 -3.29 -4.91 -23.71
N THR A 200 -3.33 -6.24 -23.81
CA THR A 200 -2.15 -7.10 -23.73
C THR A 200 -1.16 -6.84 -24.88
N GLU A 201 -1.63 -6.63 -26.10
CA GLU A 201 -0.82 -6.21 -27.24
C GLU A 201 -0.09 -4.88 -26.96
N LYS A 202 -0.82 -3.87 -26.46
CA LYS A 202 -0.26 -2.55 -26.10
C LYS A 202 0.78 -2.66 -24.98
N LEU A 203 0.54 -3.51 -23.97
CA LEU A 203 1.50 -3.80 -22.91
C LEU A 203 2.76 -4.49 -23.44
N ARG A 204 2.62 -5.49 -24.33
CA ARG A 204 3.75 -6.17 -25.02
C ARG A 204 4.59 -5.20 -25.86
N ALA A 205 3.96 -4.26 -26.57
CA ALA A 205 4.66 -3.21 -27.31
C ALA A 205 5.44 -2.26 -26.38
N LEU A 206 4.87 -1.88 -25.22
CA LEU A 206 5.54 -1.01 -24.25
C LEU A 206 6.65 -1.72 -23.46
N ALA A 207 6.50 -3.02 -23.22
CA ALA A 207 7.51 -3.90 -22.63
C ALA A 207 8.74 -4.10 -23.55
N THR A 208 8.57 -3.92 -24.87
CA THR A 208 9.63 -4.10 -25.87
C THR A 208 10.17 -2.79 -26.47
N ASP A 209 9.60 -1.63 -26.09
CA ASP A 209 9.81 -0.29 -26.69
C ASP A 209 11.26 0.02 -27.14
N GLY A 210 11.46 -0.01 -28.47
CA GLY A 210 12.72 0.33 -29.13
C GLY A 210 12.87 1.80 -29.54
N ASN A 211 11.87 2.66 -29.29
CA ASN A 211 11.74 3.98 -29.91
C ASN A 211 12.99 4.86 -29.69
N LYS A 212 13.65 5.24 -30.78
CA LYS A 212 14.94 5.97 -30.77
C LYS A 212 14.83 7.38 -30.16
N HIS A 213 13.63 7.97 -30.10
CA HIS A 213 13.41 9.32 -29.55
C HIS A 213 13.38 9.38 -28.01
N ARG A 214 13.26 8.23 -27.31
CA ARG A 214 13.34 8.17 -25.84
C ARG A 214 14.76 7.85 -25.36
N ALA A 215 15.18 8.41 -24.21
CA ALA A 215 16.50 8.19 -23.65
C ALA A 215 16.75 6.72 -23.23
N LYS A 216 18.02 6.30 -23.18
CA LYS A 216 18.41 4.91 -22.89
C LYS A 216 18.03 4.45 -21.47
N VAL A 217 18.14 5.35 -20.48
CA VAL A 217 17.78 5.06 -19.08
C VAL A 217 16.27 4.85 -18.95
N ASP A 218 15.49 5.79 -19.48
CA ASP A 218 14.02 5.74 -19.45
C ASP A 218 13.49 4.47 -20.12
N LYS A 219 14.02 4.08 -21.29
CA LYS A 219 13.67 2.81 -21.94
C LYS A 219 14.10 1.56 -21.17
N ARG A 220 15.12 1.62 -20.32
CA ARG A 220 15.45 0.50 -19.42
C ARG A 220 14.43 0.42 -18.29
N LYS A 221 14.06 1.55 -17.67
CA LYS A 221 13.07 1.60 -16.58
C LYS A 221 11.68 1.22 -17.08
N GLN A 222 11.20 1.86 -18.15
CA GLN A 222 9.90 1.60 -18.79
C GLN A 222 9.73 0.12 -19.15
N ARG A 223 10.68 -0.46 -19.91
CA ARG A 223 10.58 -1.86 -20.31
C ARG A 223 10.63 -2.84 -19.14
N SER A 224 11.28 -2.49 -18.02
CA SER A 224 11.14 -3.31 -16.80
C SER A 224 9.72 -3.25 -16.27
N VAL A 225 9.24 -2.04 -15.93
CA VAL A 225 7.89 -1.82 -15.37
C VAL A 225 6.80 -2.45 -16.25
N PHE A 226 6.87 -2.30 -17.58
CA PHE A 226 5.87 -2.89 -18.47
C PHE A 226 5.99 -4.41 -18.64
N ARG A 227 7.15 -5.04 -18.42
CA ARG A 227 7.22 -6.51 -18.31
C ARG A 227 6.63 -7.00 -16.99
N ASP A 228 6.83 -6.25 -15.90
CA ASP A 228 6.30 -6.59 -14.58
C ASP A 228 4.76 -6.43 -14.55
N VAL A 229 4.23 -5.36 -15.15
CA VAL A 229 2.78 -5.20 -15.40
C VAL A 229 2.25 -6.26 -16.37
N LEU A 230 3.00 -6.64 -17.41
CA LEU A 230 2.55 -7.68 -18.34
C LEU A 230 2.39 -9.04 -17.65
N ARG A 231 3.36 -9.49 -16.83
CA ARG A 231 3.19 -10.74 -16.05
C ARG A 231 2.02 -10.66 -15.06
N ALA A 232 1.83 -9.51 -14.41
CA ALA A 232 0.69 -9.29 -13.52
C ALA A 232 -0.68 -9.41 -14.25
N VAL A 233 -0.73 -9.06 -15.54
CA VAL A 233 -1.94 -9.13 -16.39
C VAL A 233 -2.13 -10.51 -17.03
N GLU A 234 -1.08 -11.11 -17.60
CA GLU A 234 -1.15 -12.38 -18.34
C GLU A 234 -1.03 -13.62 -17.44
N GLU A 235 -0.06 -13.62 -16.53
CA GLU A 235 0.30 -14.76 -15.68
C GLU A 235 -0.40 -14.69 -14.30
N ARG A 236 -1.08 -13.56 -14.01
CA ARG A 236 -1.57 -13.16 -12.69
C ARG A 236 -0.46 -13.12 -11.61
N ASP A 237 0.78 -12.86 -12.02
CA ASP A 237 1.96 -12.78 -11.16
C ASP A 237 1.77 -11.74 -10.04
N PHE A 238 2.06 -12.14 -8.80
CA PHE A 238 2.09 -11.26 -7.63
C PHE A 238 3.23 -11.67 -6.68
N PRO A 239 4.18 -10.77 -6.35
CA PRO A 239 5.24 -11.05 -5.40
C PRO A 239 4.71 -11.01 -3.96
N THR A 240 4.37 -12.17 -3.40
CA THR A 240 3.70 -12.31 -2.08
C THR A 240 4.35 -11.46 -0.98
N GLU A 241 3.61 -10.48 -0.45
CA GLU A 241 4.04 -9.67 0.69
C GLU A 241 3.57 -10.32 2.00
N THR A 242 4.16 -9.93 3.14
CA THR A 242 3.72 -10.39 4.47
C THR A 242 3.63 -9.22 5.43
N VAL A 243 2.42 -8.92 5.90
CA VAL A 243 2.15 -7.91 6.92
C VAL A 243 2.11 -8.62 8.28
N LYS A 244 2.86 -8.11 9.27
CA LYS A 244 2.79 -8.60 10.66
C LYS A 244 2.08 -7.55 11.52
N PHE A 245 1.15 -7.99 12.37
CA PHE A 245 0.44 -7.16 13.34
C PHE A 245 0.32 -7.92 14.65
N GLY A 246 0.88 -7.37 15.74
CA GLY A 246 0.91 -8.06 17.03
C GLY A 246 1.58 -9.45 16.95
N PRO A 247 0.90 -10.54 17.35
CA PRO A 247 1.38 -11.91 17.15
C PRO A 247 1.15 -12.44 15.73
N GLU A 248 0.16 -11.90 15.01
CA GLU A 248 -0.38 -12.43 13.75
C GLU A 248 0.40 -11.99 12.49
N ARG A 249 0.08 -12.65 11.37
CA ARG A 249 0.59 -12.36 10.03
C ARG A 249 -0.49 -12.56 8.98
N MET A 250 -0.66 -11.57 8.11
CA MET A 250 -1.42 -11.68 6.86
C MET A 250 -0.45 -11.83 5.69
N TYR A 251 -0.73 -12.74 4.78
CA TYR A 251 -0.12 -12.75 3.45
C TYR A 251 -0.96 -11.89 2.51
N ILE A 252 -0.28 -11.08 1.70
CA ILE A 252 -0.88 -10.42 0.54
C ILE A 252 -0.36 -11.19 -0.67
N ASP A 253 -1.27 -11.78 -1.42
CA ASP A 253 -1.06 -12.79 -2.46
C ASP A 253 -1.60 -12.35 -3.83
N CYS A 254 -2.36 -11.25 -3.88
CA CYS A 254 -2.97 -10.75 -5.10
C CYS A 254 -3.09 -9.21 -5.09
N TRP A 255 -3.20 -8.63 -6.29
CA TRP A 255 -3.31 -7.18 -6.50
C TRP A 255 -4.54 -6.56 -5.83
N VAL A 256 -5.65 -7.29 -5.71
CA VAL A 256 -6.86 -6.83 -5.00
C VAL A 256 -6.57 -6.65 -3.51
N LYS A 257 -6.11 -7.71 -2.82
CA LYS A 257 -5.76 -7.68 -1.39
C LYS A 257 -4.68 -6.64 -1.10
N LYS A 258 -3.75 -6.41 -2.05
CA LYS A 258 -2.74 -5.36 -2.00
C LYS A 258 -3.34 -3.95 -2.05
N GLN A 259 -4.17 -3.66 -3.06
CA GLN A 259 -4.81 -2.35 -3.21
C GLN A 259 -5.72 -2.03 -2.01
N THR A 260 -6.50 -3.00 -1.55
CA THR A 260 -7.37 -2.86 -0.37
C THR A 260 -6.55 -2.55 0.89
N TYR A 261 -5.44 -3.28 1.12
CA TYR A 261 -4.54 -3.03 2.26
C TYR A 261 -3.87 -1.65 2.19
N ASP A 262 -3.31 -1.26 1.05
CA ASP A 262 -2.64 0.04 0.92
C ASP A 262 -3.65 1.20 1.04
N THR A 263 -4.89 1.04 0.55
CA THR A 263 -5.97 2.04 0.68
C THR A 263 -6.37 2.26 2.14
N PHE A 264 -6.63 1.19 2.92
CA PHE A 264 -6.95 1.35 4.34
C PHE A 264 -5.76 1.86 5.16
N LYS A 265 -4.53 1.50 4.76
CA LYS A 265 -3.29 1.99 5.38
C LYS A 265 -3.04 3.48 5.15
N GLU A 266 -3.41 4.05 4.00
CA GLU A 266 -3.32 5.50 3.76
C GLU A 266 -4.18 6.30 4.76
N ILE A 267 -5.28 5.71 5.23
CA ILE A 267 -6.32 6.40 6.01
C ILE A 267 -6.22 6.11 7.52
N LEU A 268 -5.91 4.87 7.90
CA LEU A 268 -5.69 4.46 9.29
C LEU A 268 -4.25 4.76 9.76
N GLY A 269 -3.31 4.94 8.83
CA GLY A 269 -1.92 5.30 9.12
C GLY A 269 -1.26 4.34 10.11
N SER A 270 -0.85 4.88 11.28
CA SER A 270 -0.25 4.10 12.36
C SER A 270 -1.22 3.13 13.05
N GLY A 271 -2.52 3.44 13.08
CA GLY A 271 -3.53 2.58 13.71
C GLY A 271 -3.95 1.38 12.85
N MET A 272 -3.51 1.28 11.59
CA MET A 272 -3.75 0.13 10.72
C MET A 272 -3.37 -1.21 11.38
N GLN A 273 -2.28 -1.25 12.17
CA GLN A 273 -1.90 -2.44 12.93
C GLN A 273 -2.91 -2.80 14.04
N TYR A 274 -3.51 -1.82 14.70
CA TYR A 274 -4.51 -2.07 15.76
C TYR A 274 -5.84 -2.50 15.14
N HIS A 275 -6.30 -1.82 14.09
CA HIS A 275 -7.52 -2.20 13.38
C HIS A 275 -7.44 -3.62 12.78
N LEU A 276 -6.30 -4.06 12.23
CA LEU A 276 -6.13 -5.46 11.81
C LEU A 276 -6.23 -6.48 12.96
N GLN A 277 -5.93 -6.10 14.19
CA GLN A 277 -6.05 -6.99 15.36
C GLN A 277 -7.48 -7.03 15.92
N SER A 278 -8.24 -5.92 15.83
CA SER A 278 -9.44 -5.72 16.67
C SER A 278 -10.68 -5.12 15.98
N ASN A 279 -10.63 -4.68 14.72
CA ASN A 279 -11.80 -4.17 13.99
C ASN A 279 -12.41 -5.29 13.13
N ASP A 280 -13.59 -5.77 13.50
CA ASP A 280 -14.21 -6.95 12.86
C ASP A 280 -14.47 -6.77 11.36
N PHE A 281 -14.86 -5.57 10.92
CA PHE A 281 -15.02 -5.26 9.49
C PHE A 281 -13.72 -5.51 8.71
N LEU A 282 -12.58 -4.98 9.17
CA LEU A 282 -11.29 -5.19 8.51
C LEU A 282 -10.77 -6.63 8.67
N ARG A 283 -11.08 -7.31 9.77
CA ARG A 283 -10.76 -8.74 9.92
C ARG A 283 -11.57 -9.62 8.96
N ASN A 284 -12.82 -9.26 8.68
CA ASN A 284 -13.63 -9.91 7.65
C ASN A 284 -13.08 -9.63 6.24
N VAL A 285 -12.82 -8.36 5.90
CA VAL A 285 -12.26 -7.93 4.59
C VAL A 285 -10.93 -8.63 4.23
N PHE A 286 -10.11 -8.98 5.23
CA PHE A 286 -8.83 -9.67 5.02
C PHE A 286 -8.83 -11.16 5.35
N GLU A 287 -9.99 -11.72 5.73
CA GLU A 287 -10.20 -13.14 6.11
C GLU A 287 -9.33 -13.60 7.30
N LEU A 288 -9.20 -12.74 8.32
CA LEU A 288 -8.35 -12.97 9.50
C LEU A 288 -9.04 -13.78 10.61
N GLY A 289 -10.34 -14.07 10.47
CA GLY A 289 -11.16 -14.65 11.55
C GLY A 289 -11.34 -13.71 12.74
N PRO A 290 -11.86 -14.18 13.88
CA PRO A 290 -12.14 -13.34 15.06
C PRO A 290 -10.89 -12.67 15.66
N PRO A 291 -11.02 -11.53 16.37
CA PRO A 291 -9.93 -10.88 17.11
C PRO A 291 -9.18 -11.82 18.07
N VAL A 292 -7.85 -11.86 17.96
CA VAL A 292 -7.00 -12.79 18.73
C VAL A 292 -6.59 -12.16 20.07
N MET A 293 -7.47 -12.25 21.07
CA MET A 293 -7.17 -11.79 22.43
C MET A 293 -6.16 -12.74 23.12
N LEU A 294 -4.94 -12.24 23.37
CA LEU A 294 -3.90 -12.94 24.13
C LEU A 294 -3.42 -12.04 25.27
N ASP A 295 -3.27 -12.62 26.46
CA ASP A 295 -2.73 -11.90 27.61
C ASP A 295 -1.20 -11.67 27.49
N ALA A 296 -0.69 -10.77 28.34
CA ALA A 296 0.74 -10.45 28.36
C ALA A 296 1.63 -11.65 28.73
N ALA A 297 1.09 -12.69 29.40
CA ALA A 297 1.80 -13.93 29.71
C ALA A 297 1.98 -14.81 28.46
N THR A 298 0.91 -15.02 27.68
CA THR A 298 0.93 -15.81 26.44
C THR A 298 1.74 -15.12 25.35
N LEU A 299 1.68 -13.78 25.27
CA LEU A 299 2.57 -12.98 24.41
C LEU A 299 4.04 -13.03 24.86
N LYS A 300 4.34 -13.39 26.12
CA LYS A 300 5.71 -13.66 26.60
C LYS A 300 6.14 -15.09 26.25
N THR A 301 5.28 -16.11 26.38
CA THR A 301 5.64 -17.51 26.03
C THR A 301 5.78 -17.75 24.52
N MET A 302 5.05 -17.03 23.66
CA MET A 302 5.21 -17.10 22.20
C MET A 302 6.55 -16.54 21.67
N LYS A 303 7.41 -15.95 22.51
CA LYS A 303 8.68 -15.35 22.08
C LYS A 303 9.78 -16.40 21.91
N ILE A 304 9.91 -16.92 20.67
CA ILE A 304 11.05 -17.76 20.22
C ILE A 304 12.37 -17.22 20.77
N SER A 305 13.12 -18.06 21.50
CA SER A 305 14.33 -17.64 22.21
C SER A 305 15.43 -17.17 21.26
N ARG A 306 16.42 -16.45 21.81
CA ARG A 306 17.60 -16.01 21.05
C ARG A 306 18.37 -17.18 20.44
N PHE A 307 18.40 -18.33 21.12
CA PHE A 307 19.10 -19.53 20.66
C PHE A 307 18.37 -20.23 19.51
N GLU A 308 17.07 -20.50 19.66
CA GLU A 308 16.25 -21.13 18.61
C GLU A 308 16.21 -20.26 17.34
N ARG A 309 16.09 -18.93 17.50
CA ARG A 309 16.12 -17.97 16.39
C ARG A 309 17.46 -17.98 15.66
N HIS A 310 18.57 -18.10 16.38
CA HIS A 310 19.89 -18.28 15.77
C HIS A 310 20.00 -19.61 15.02
N LEU A 311 19.55 -20.72 15.63
CA LEU A 311 19.58 -22.05 15.04
C LEU A 311 18.74 -22.13 13.75
N TYR A 312 17.52 -21.59 13.78
CA TYR A 312 16.64 -21.49 12.61
C TYR A 312 17.26 -20.66 11.48
N ASN A 313 17.77 -19.46 11.80
CA ASN A 313 18.42 -18.60 10.81
C ASN A 313 19.69 -19.25 10.21
N SER A 314 20.48 -19.97 11.04
CA SER A 314 21.64 -20.73 10.59
C SER A 314 21.26 -21.89 9.66
N ALA A 315 20.22 -22.65 10.00
CA ALA A 315 19.67 -23.71 9.15
C ALA A 315 19.16 -23.15 7.81
N ALA A 316 18.38 -22.07 7.83
CA ALA A 316 17.87 -21.40 6.64
C ALA A 316 19.00 -20.84 5.74
N PHE A 317 20.04 -20.24 6.33
CA PHE A 317 21.21 -19.75 5.60
C PHE A 317 21.99 -20.91 4.96
N LYS A 318 22.20 -22.02 5.69
CA LYS A 318 22.88 -23.23 5.20
C LYS A 318 22.09 -23.89 4.06
N ALA A 319 20.76 -23.95 4.16
CA ALA A 319 19.88 -24.44 3.10
C ALA A 319 19.94 -23.54 1.85
N ARG A 320 19.79 -22.21 2.02
CA ARG A 320 19.90 -21.22 0.93
C ARG A 320 21.24 -21.29 0.21
N THR A 321 22.33 -21.52 0.96
CA THR A 321 23.69 -21.68 0.41
C THR A 321 23.82 -22.95 -0.42
N LYS A 322 23.36 -24.10 0.11
CA LYS A 322 23.32 -25.39 -0.61
C LYS A 322 22.43 -25.36 -1.86
N ALA A 323 21.34 -24.60 -1.84
CA ALA A 323 20.47 -24.43 -3.00
C ALA A 323 21.16 -23.58 -4.08
N ARG A 324 21.73 -22.44 -3.70
CA ARG A 324 22.41 -21.54 -4.64
C ARG A 324 23.69 -22.12 -5.24
N SER A 325 24.45 -22.94 -4.51
CA SER A 325 25.68 -23.55 -5.04
C SER A 325 25.42 -24.39 -6.29
N LYS A 326 24.31 -25.15 -6.35
CA LYS A 326 23.90 -25.94 -7.54
C LYS A 326 23.72 -25.12 -8.83
N CYS A 327 23.55 -23.80 -8.71
CA CYS A 327 23.34 -22.91 -9.85
C CYS A 327 24.48 -21.91 -10.09
N ARG A 328 25.51 -21.88 -9.22
CA ARG A 328 26.65 -20.94 -9.37
C ARG A 328 27.53 -21.28 -10.57
N ASP A 329 27.76 -22.56 -10.79
CA ASP A 329 28.73 -23.04 -11.77
C ASP A 329 28.17 -23.04 -13.21
N LYS A 330 26.92 -22.61 -13.40
CA LYS A 330 26.26 -22.45 -14.72
C LYS A 330 26.96 -21.48 -15.69
N ARG A 331 27.93 -20.70 -15.22
CA ARG A 331 28.79 -19.80 -16.02
C ARG A 331 30.28 -20.01 -15.73
N ALA A 332 30.64 -21.15 -15.15
CA ALA A 332 32.04 -21.53 -15.02
C ALA A 332 32.56 -22.01 -16.38
N ASP A 333 33.64 -21.39 -16.86
CA ASP A 333 34.28 -21.74 -18.12
C ASP A 333 35.18 -22.97 -17.91
N VAL A 334 34.54 -24.13 -17.70
CA VAL A 334 35.20 -25.41 -17.41
C VAL A 334 35.75 -25.98 -18.71
N GLY A 335 36.93 -25.50 -19.12
CA GLY A 335 37.65 -26.02 -20.26
C GLY A 335 37.99 -27.50 -20.08
N GLU A 336 37.52 -28.35 -21.01
CA GLU A 336 37.89 -29.77 -21.07
C GLU A 336 39.35 -29.92 -21.49
N PHE A 337 40.24 -29.96 -20.49
CA PHE A 337 41.61 -30.42 -20.66
C PHE A 337 41.62 -31.95 -20.63
N PHE A 338 41.71 -32.56 -21.81
CA PHE A 338 41.96 -33.97 -22.06
C PHE A 338 43.44 -34.34 -21.81
#